data_AF-A0A1X9MFS4-F1
#
_entry.id   AF-A0A1X9MFS4-F1
#
_cell.length_a   1.000
_cell.length_b   1.000
_cell.length_c   1.000
_cell.angle_alpha   90.00
_cell.angle_beta   90.00
_cell.angle_gamma   90.00
#
_symmetry.space_group_name_H-M   'P 1'
#
loop_
_entity.id
_entity.type
_entity.pdbx_description
1 polymer ?
#
loop_
_entity_poly.entity_id
_entity_poly.type
_entity_poly.pdbx_seq_one_letter_code
_entity_poly.pdbx_strand_id
1 'polypeptide(L)' 'MSETVGKKQLINYVQKLIETKNSLFEQLEEEDLVELKQINLGEVKAVDLVVRDMIREFYLSEEDFKGL' A
#
# COMPACT_ATOMS: atom_id res chain seq x y z
N MET A 1 13.23 22.36 -7.48
CA MET A 1 13.74 21.05 -7.92
C MET A 1 13.68 19.98 -6.82
N SER A 2 13.98 20.27 -5.54
CA SER A 2 13.93 19.26 -4.47
C SER A 2 12.51 18.80 -4.10
N GLU A 3 11.52 19.70 -4.09
CA GLU A 3 10.13 19.36 -3.74
C GLU A 3 9.49 18.36 -4.72
N THR A 4 9.78 18.50 -6.02
CA THR A 4 9.28 17.58 -7.05
C THR A 4 9.88 16.18 -6.92
N VAL A 5 11.16 16.09 -6.55
CA VAL A 5 11.84 14.81 -6.32
C VAL A 5 11.27 14.12 -5.08
N GLY A 6 11.02 14.88 -4.00
CA GLY A 6 10.40 14.36 -2.78
C GLY A 6 8.99 13.80 -3.02
N LYS A 7 8.14 14.54 -3.75
CA LYS A 7 6.80 14.06 -4.12
C LYS A 7 6.86 12.77 -4.95
N LYS A 8 7.78 12.66 -5.91
CA LYS A 8 7.92 11.43 -6.72
C LYS A 8 8.36 10.23 -5.89
N GLN A 9 9.32 10.41 -4.97
CA GLN A 9 9.75 9.34 -4.06
C GLN A 9 8.62 8.85 -3.17
N LEU A 10 7.81 9.78 -2.66
CA LEU A 10 6.64 9.47 -1.86
C LEU A 10 5.60 8.65 -2.64
N ILE A 11 5.24 9.07 -3.85
CA ILE A 11 4.29 8.34 -4.70
C ILE A 11 4.80 6.91 -4.95
N ASN A 12 6.08 6.77 -5.33
CA ASN A 12 6.70 5.45 -5.54
C ASN A 12 6.64 4.56 -4.30
N TYR A 13 6.82 5.15 -3.11
CA TYR A 13 6.75 4.41 -1.86
C TYR A 13 5.32 3.95 -1.56
N VAL A 14 4.33 4.82 -1.72
CA VAL A 14 2.91 4.47 -1.55
C VAL A 14 2.50 3.39 -2.55
N GLN A 15 2.98 3.46 -3.79
CA GLN A 15 2.74 2.44 -4.80
C GLN A 15 3.28 1.06 -4.36
N LYS A 16 4.50 1.00 -3.85
CA LYS A 16 5.07 -0.26 -3.32
C LYS A 16 4.28 -0.82 -2.14
N LEU A 17 3.72 0.03 -1.28
CA LEU A 17 2.83 -0.42 -0.21
C LEU A 17 1.54 -1.03 -0.76
N ILE A 18 0.96 -0.44 -1.81
CA ILE A 18 -0.21 -0.99 -2.49
C ILE A 18 0.10 -2.35 -3.11
N GLU A 19 1.24 -2.47 -3.80
CA GLU A 19 1.70 -3.75 -4.38
C GLU A 19 1.92 -4.82 -3.30
N THR A 20 2.53 -4.43 -2.17
CA THR A 20 2.74 -5.32 -1.01
C THR A 20 1.40 -5.79 -0.44
N LYS A 21 0.44 -4.87 -0.28
CA LYS A 21 -0.92 -5.21 0.17
C LYS A 21 -1.58 -6.23 -0.74
N ASN A 22 -1.48 -6.05 -2.05
CA ASN A 22 -2.08 -6.95 -3.03
C ASN A 22 -1.43 -8.34 -2.97
N SER A 23 -0.10 -8.41 -2.86
CA SER A 23 0.60 -9.70 -2.72
C SER A 23 0.24 -10.42 -1.42
N LEU A 24 0.10 -9.70 -0.30
CA LEU A 24 -0.38 -10.28 0.96
C LEU A 24 -1.83 -10.77 0.86
N PHE A 25 -2.66 -10.10 0.05
CA PHE A 25 -4.03 -10.52 -0.20
C PHE A 25 -4.09 -11.80 -1.05
N GLU A 26 -3.23 -11.94 -2.06
CA GLU A 26 -3.10 -13.19 -2.83
C GLU A 26 -2.64 -14.35 -1.91
N GLN A 27 -1.63 -14.12 -1.07
CA GLN A 27 -1.18 -15.11 -0.08
C GLN A 27 -2.29 -15.48 0.92
N LEU A 28 -3.13 -14.53 1.30
CA LEU A 28 -4.29 -14.78 2.16
C LEU A 28 -5.32 -15.70 1.48
N GLU A 29 -5.52 -15.55 0.18
CA GLU A 29 -6.43 -16.41 -0.60
C GLU A 29 -5.90 -17.84 -0.70
N GLU A 30 -4.59 -18.01 -0.83
CA GLU A 30 -3.90 -19.31 -0.91
C GLU A 30 -3.71 -20.02 0.45
N GLU A 31 -3.88 -19.31 1.57
CA GLU A 31 -3.68 -19.86 2.91
C GLU A 31 -4.85 -20.74 3.39
N ASP A 32 -4.52 -21.99 3.72
CA ASP A 32 -5.44 -23.05 4.19
C ASP A 32 -5.66 -23.03 5.71
N LEU A 33 -4.69 -22.54 6.48
CA LEU A 33 -4.76 -22.49 7.94
C LEU A 33 -5.49 -21.23 8.42
N VAL A 34 -6.57 -21.41 9.18
CA VAL A 34 -7.44 -20.32 9.64
C VAL A 34 -6.67 -19.31 10.49
N GLU A 35 -5.78 -19.77 11.37
CA GLU A 35 -4.97 -18.91 12.24
C GLU A 35 -3.99 -18.05 11.43
N LEU A 36 -3.32 -18.63 10.43
CA LEU A 36 -2.41 -17.89 9.54
C LEU A 36 -3.18 -16.91 8.67
N LYS A 37 -4.37 -17.30 8.18
CA LYS A 37 -5.28 -16.42 7.45
C LYS A 37 -5.66 -15.18 8.29
N GLN A 38 -5.90 -15.35 9.59
CA GLN A 38 -6.21 -14.20 10.46
C GLN A 38 -5.01 -13.26 10.65
N ILE A 39 -3.79 -13.81 10.76
CA ILE A 39 -2.55 -13.02 10.85
C ILE A 39 -2.36 -12.22 9.55
N ASN A 40 -2.40 -12.89 8.39
CA ASN A 40 -2.24 -12.27 7.08
C ASN A 40 -3.30 -11.18 6.83
N LEU A 41 -4.55 -11.41 7.27
CA LEU A 41 -5.61 -10.41 7.20
C LEU A 41 -5.31 -9.17 8.06
N GLY A 42 -4.71 -9.39 9.24
CA GLY A 42 -4.23 -8.30 10.11
C GLY A 42 -3.17 -7.45 9.42
N GLU A 43 -2.20 -8.10 8.77
CA GLU A 43 -1.15 -7.42 8.01
C GLU A 43 -1.69 -6.63 6.83
N VAL A 44 -2.58 -7.22 6.02
CA VAL A 44 -3.27 -6.52 4.91
C VAL A 44 -3.97 -5.25 5.42
N LYS A 45 -4.70 -5.34 6.53
CA LYS A 45 -5.41 -4.19 7.13
C LYS A 45 -4.45 -3.11 7.64
N ALA A 46 -3.31 -3.51 8.22
CA ALA A 46 -2.30 -2.58 8.68
C ALA A 46 -1.69 -1.80 7.51
N VAL A 47 -1.32 -2.48 6.42
CA VAL A 47 -0.79 -1.83 5.22
C VAL A 47 -1.83 -0.90 4.59
N ASP A 48 -3.09 -1.34 4.51
CA ASP A 48 -4.18 -0.53 3.96
C ASP A 48 -4.45 0.75 4.76
N LEU A 49 -4.31 0.69 6.10
CA LEU A 49 -4.42 1.86 6.96
C LEU A 49 -3.28 2.86 6.69
N VAL A 50 -2.04 2.38 6.60
CA VAL A 50 -0.88 3.21 6.28
C VAL A 50 -1.04 3.87 4.91
N VAL A 51 -1.47 3.13 3.88
CA VAL A 51 -1.71 3.70 2.54
C VAL A 51 -2.74 4.82 2.60
N ARG A 52 -3.85 4.62 3.30
CA ARG A 52 -4.91 5.64 3.45
C ARG A 52 -4.40 6.89 4.16
N ASP A 53 -3.64 6.72 5.24
CA ASP A 53 -3.08 7.85 5.99
C ASP A 53 -2.10 8.63 5.13
N MET A 54 -1.23 7.94 4.37
CA MET A 54 -0.28 8.58 3.45
C MET A 54 -0.98 9.36 2.33
N ILE A 55 -1.99 8.77 1.69
CA ILE A 55 -2.77 9.45 0.63
C ILE A 55 -3.41 10.72 1.19
N ARG A 56 -3.96 10.65 2.41
CA ARG A 56 -4.63 11.79 3.06
C ARG A 56 -3.66 12.87 3.51
N GLU A 57 -2.57 12.50 4.19
CA GLU A 57 -1.59 13.44 4.75
C GLU A 57 -0.86 14.22 3.66
N PHE A 58 -0.59 13.57 2.53
CA PHE A 58 0.15 14.17 1.42
C PHE A 58 -0.72 14.61 0.24
N TYR A 59 -2.05 14.59 0.40
CA TYR A 59 -3.02 15.01 -0.61
C TYR A 59 -2.77 14.36 -1.98
N LEU A 60 -2.47 13.04 -1.98
CA LEU A 60 -2.24 12.29 -3.21
C LEU A 60 -3.59 11.97 -3.88
N SER A 61 -3.60 12.03 -5.20
CA SER A 61 -4.76 11.71 -6.05
C SER A 61 -4.47 10.48 -6.91
N GLU A 62 -5.51 9.83 -7.44
CA GLU A 62 -5.32 8.72 -8.39
C GLU A 62 -4.49 9.14 -9.62
N GLU A 63 -4.55 10.41 -10.01
CA GLU A 63 -3.77 10.95 -11.12
C GLU A 63 -2.28 10.98 -10.81
N ASP A 64 -1.87 11.12 -9.55
CA ASP A 64 -0.46 11.08 -9.15
C ASP A 64 0.17 9.70 -9.39
N PHE A 65 -0.64 8.65 -9.50
CA PHE A 65 -0.21 7.28 -9.81
C PHE A 65 -0.30 6.95 -11.31
N LYS A 66 -1.01 7.75 -12.12
CA LYS A 66 -1.14 7.56 -13.58
C LYS A 66 0.13 8.02 -14.29
N GLY A 67 1.12 7.14 -14.42
CA GLY A 67 2.39 7.43 -15.09
C GLY A 67 3.61 6.73 -14.50
N LEU A 68 3.40 5.88 -13.50
CA LEU A 68 4.32 4.83 -13.06
C LEU A 68 3.99 3.51 -13.77
#